data_AF-A0A085UN07-F1
#
_entry.id   AF-A0A085UN07-F1
#
_cell.length_a   1.000
_cell.length_b   1.000
_cell.length_c   1.000
_cell.angle_alpha   90.00
_cell.angle_beta   90.00
_cell.angle_gamma   90.00
#
_symmetry.space_group_name_H-M   'P 1'
#
loop_
_entity.id
_entity.type
_entity.pdbx_description
1 polymer ?
#
loop_
_entity_poly.entity_id
_entity_poly.type
_entity_poly.pdbx_seq_one_letter_code
_entity_poly.pdbx_strand_id
1 'polypeptide(L)'
;MTVATEILPANILEACPLPNMEKLEEHRRDMTRFASTPGDMYWPSLRQQLQALLEKVNAVDAAVMTLIICGDTVLGNIDIAPYQQAILLLDKPGRTTEESRACLQYQEEVSNLLCDAAASVRTSVHALDASLLSLETSSIDDVLAPIAELQARLETATGAQAQRIRDCLDDFRGILGMDKSRAGYVHEVSKLVFAVNYFFDNVLEGSPDVIQRAEDFLRHADELVDYLRELHSAWKS
;
A
#
# COMPACT_ATOMS: atom_id res chain seq x y z
N MET A 1 -7.51 32.13 -18.28
CA MET A 1 -7.94 30.81 -17.78
C MET A 1 -7.95 30.91 -16.27
N THR A 2 -9.15 31.03 -15.70
CA THR A 2 -9.37 31.07 -14.26
C THR A 2 -9.21 29.64 -13.77
N VAL A 3 -8.11 29.34 -13.07
CA VAL A 3 -8.01 28.09 -12.31
C VAL A 3 -9.04 28.23 -11.21
N ALA A 4 -10.15 27.51 -11.34
CA ALA A 4 -11.10 27.39 -10.26
C ALA A 4 -10.32 26.75 -9.10
N THR A 5 -10.08 27.51 -8.05
CA THR A 5 -9.61 26.97 -6.78
C THR A 5 -10.76 26.14 -6.26
N GLU A 6 -10.81 24.86 -6.64
CA GLU A 6 -11.70 23.91 -5.99
C GLU A 6 -11.31 23.92 -4.51
N ILE A 7 -12.24 24.39 -3.69
CA ILE A 7 -12.08 24.38 -2.24
C ILE A 7 -12.03 22.90 -1.87
N LEU A 8 -10.87 22.42 -1.42
CA LEU A 8 -10.71 21.06 -0.95
C LEU A 8 -11.78 20.77 0.12
N PRO A 9 -12.44 19.60 0.07
CA PRO A 9 -13.44 19.24 1.06
C PRO A 9 -12.82 19.22 2.47
N ALA A 10 -13.68 19.35 3.49
CA ALA A 10 -13.27 19.39 4.89
C ALA A 10 -12.54 18.12 5.35
N ASN A 11 -12.79 16.99 4.68
CA ASN A 11 -12.02 15.75 4.80
C ASN A 11 -11.79 15.20 3.38
N ILE A 12 -10.54 15.12 2.95
CA ILE A 12 -10.21 14.70 1.57
C ILE A 12 -10.18 13.17 1.42
N LEU A 13 -10.08 12.44 2.53
CA LEU A 13 -10.02 10.98 2.55
C LEU A 13 -11.40 10.33 2.77
N GLU A 14 -12.44 11.08 3.11
CA GLU A 14 -13.80 10.54 3.31
C GLU A 14 -14.34 9.78 2.09
N ALA A 15 -13.92 10.19 0.88
CA ALA A 15 -14.29 9.53 -0.37
C ALA A 15 -13.36 8.36 -0.75
N CYS A 16 -12.23 8.17 -0.05
CA CYS A 16 -11.28 7.11 -0.35
C CYS A 16 -11.75 5.77 0.21
N PRO A 17 -11.72 4.69 -0.60
CA PRO A 17 -12.16 3.39 -0.13
C PRO A 17 -11.15 2.82 0.87
N LEU A 18 -11.63 2.39 2.04
CA LEU A 18 -10.81 1.62 2.98
C LEU A 18 -10.60 0.18 2.45
N PRO A 19 -9.40 -0.40 2.63
CA PRO A 19 -9.18 -1.83 2.43
C PRO A 19 -10.15 -2.66 3.27
N ASN A 20 -10.75 -3.68 2.66
CA ASN A 20 -11.59 -4.63 3.39
C ASN A 20 -10.70 -5.68 4.06
N MET A 21 -10.52 -5.55 5.37
CA MET A 21 -9.63 -6.41 6.15
C MET A 21 -10.08 -7.87 6.19
N GLU A 22 -11.39 -8.14 6.21
CA GLU A 22 -11.92 -9.52 6.19
C GLU A 22 -11.54 -10.22 4.88
N LYS A 23 -11.66 -9.52 3.74
CA LYS A 23 -11.25 -10.04 2.44
C LYS A 23 -9.74 -10.21 2.33
N LEU A 24 -8.95 -9.27 2.85
CA LEU A 24 -7.49 -9.40 2.89
C LEU A 24 -7.07 -10.65 3.68
N GLU A 25 -7.68 -10.89 4.85
CA GLU A 25 -7.42 -12.08 5.65
C GLU A 25 -7.89 -13.36 4.94
N GLU A 26 -9.05 -13.35 4.29
CA GLU A 26 -9.54 -14.46 3.47
C GLU A 26 -8.55 -14.82 2.37
N HIS A 27 -8.13 -13.84 1.56
CA HIS A 27 -7.20 -14.06 0.46
C HIS A 27 -5.81 -14.50 0.95
N ARG A 28 -5.30 -13.95 2.07
CA ARG A 28 -4.05 -14.40 2.69
C ARG A 28 -4.12 -15.84 3.18
N ARG A 29 -5.25 -16.22 3.80
CA ARG A 29 -5.49 -17.58 4.27
C ARG A 29 -5.56 -18.57 3.11
N ASP A 30 -6.24 -18.21 2.03
CA ASP A 30 -6.34 -19.04 0.84
C ASP A 30 -4.97 -19.24 0.18
N MET A 31 -4.20 -18.16 -0.03
CA MET A 31 -2.84 -18.25 -0.57
C MET A 31 -1.89 -19.06 0.32
N THR A 32 -1.97 -18.88 1.65
CA THR A 32 -1.20 -19.69 2.62
C THR A 32 -1.57 -21.16 2.55
N ARG A 33 -2.87 -21.47 2.44
CA ARG A 33 -3.36 -22.84 2.30
C ARG A 33 -2.83 -23.48 1.02
N PHE A 34 -2.85 -22.77 -0.11
CA PHE A 34 -2.31 -23.27 -1.38
C PHE A 34 -0.80 -23.54 -1.26
N ALA A 35 -0.03 -22.62 -0.69
CA ALA A 35 1.41 -22.80 -0.49
C ALA A 35 1.78 -23.93 0.49
N SER A 36 0.87 -24.27 1.41
CA SER A 36 1.03 -25.36 2.39
C SER A 36 0.57 -26.72 1.87
N THR A 37 0.04 -26.77 0.65
CA THR A 37 -0.53 -27.98 0.08
C THR A 37 0.57 -29.02 -0.24
N PRO A 38 0.49 -30.28 0.24
CA PRO A 38 1.58 -31.25 0.13
C PRO A 38 1.80 -31.78 -1.31
N GLY A 39 2.53 -31.02 -2.12
CA GLY A 39 2.85 -31.38 -3.51
C GLY A 39 4.16 -32.16 -3.73
N ASP A 40 4.94 -32.45 -2.69
CA ASP A 40 6.35 -32.90 -2.81
C ASP A 40 6.57 -34.13 -3.68
N MET A 41 5.62 -35.06 -3.66
CA MET A 41 5.76 -36.34 -4.35
C MET A 41 5.37 -36.25 -5.83
N TYR A 42 4.55 -35.27 -6.21
CA TYR A 42 3.98 -35.20 -7.56
C TYR A 42 4.38 -33.94 -8.32
N TRP A 43 4.65 -32.81 -7.64
CA TRP A 43 4.87 -31.53 -8.32
C TRP A 43 5.75 -30.52 -7.56
N PRO A 44 7.05 -30.81 -7.38
CA PRO A 44 7.97 -29.96 -6.60
C PRO A 44 8.15 -28.54 -7.18
N SER A 45 8.05 -28.34 -8.50
CA SER A 45 8.20 -27.01 -9.12
C SER A 45 7.04 -26.07 -8.79
N LEU A 46 5.80 -26.55 -8.83
CA LEU A 46 4.61 -25.77 -8.44
C LEU A 46 4.66 -25.43 -6.96
N ARG A 47 5.09 -26.36 -6.11
CA ARG A 47 5.28 -26.06 -4.69
C ARG A 47 6.26 -24.91 -4.51
N GLN A 48 7.39 -24.93 -5.21
CA GLN A 48 8.37 -23.84 -5.15
C GLN A 48 7.76 -22.51 -5.61
N GLN A 49 6.96 -22.51 -6.68
CA GLN A 49 6.27 -21.32 -7.18
C GLN A 49 5.23 -20.78 -6.18
N LEU A 50 4.46 -21.66 -5.53
CA LEU A 50 3.47 -21.27 -4.51
C LEU A 50 4.14 -20.73 -3.25
N GLN A 51 5.28 -21.30 -2.83
CA GLN A 51 6.08 -20.77 -1.73
C GLN A 51 6.65 -19.40 -2.08
N ALA A 52 7.20 -19.22 -3.28
CA ALA A 52 7.69 -17.93 -3.75
C ALA A 52 6.54 -16.89 -3.85
N LEU A 53 5.33 -17.31 -4.21
CA LEU A 53 4.16 -16.43 -4.19
C LEU A 53 3.83 -15.98 -2.76
N LEU A 54 3.86 -16.90 -1.78
CA LEU A 54 3.63 -16.57 -0.38
C LEU A 54 4.70 -15.61 0.17
N GLU A 55 5.96 -15.80 -0.21
CA GLU A 55 7.04 -14.85 0.12
C GLU A 55 6.77 -13.46 -0.43
N LYS A 56 6.22 -13.36 -1.65
CA LYS A 56 5.81 -12.07 -2.24
C LYS A 56 4.63 -11.44 -1.51
N VAL A 57 3.65 -12.22 -1.06
CA VAL A 57 2.56 -11.71 -0.20
C VAL A 57 3.14 -11.13 1.10
N ASN A 58 4.07 -11.84 1.74
CA ASN A 58 4.73 -11.35 2.95
C ASN A 58 5.54 -10.07 2.68
N ALA A 59 6.17 -9.95 1.51
CA ALA A 59 6.87 -8.73 1.10
C ALA A 59 5.92 -7.55 0.88
N VAL A 60 4.73 -7.79 0.34
CA VAL A 60 3.68 -6.77 0.24
C VAL A 60 3.22 -6.35 1.64
N ASP A 61 2.91 -7.28 2.53
CA ASP A 61 2.52 -6.97 3.91
C ASP A 61 3.58 -6.16 4.66
N ALA A 62 4.87 -6.50 4.49
CA ALA A 62 5.98 -5.73 5.06
C ALA A 62 6.06 -4.31 4.47
N ALA A 63 5.84 -4.16 3.16
CA ALA A 63 5.83 -2.85 2.50
C ALA A 63 4.63 -1.99 2.95
N VAL A 64 3.45 -2.59 3.15
CA VAL A 64 2.29 -1.91 3.72
C VAL A 64 2.60 -1.39 5.12
N MET A 65 3.14 -2.24 6.00
CA MET A 65 3.50 -1.82 7.36
C MET A 65 4.56 -0.71 7.35
N THR A 66 5.53 -0.78 6.44
CA THR A 66 6.53 0.27 6.26
C THR A 66 5.89 1.59 5.84
N LEU A 67 4.96 1.56 4.89
CA LEU A 67 4.22 2.74 4.45
C LEU A 67 3.38 3.34 5.59
N ILE A 68 2.66 2.51 6.34
CA ILE A 68 1.83 2.95 7.47
C ILE A 68 2.69 3.64 8.53
N ILE A 69 3.78 3.00 8.97
CA ILE A 69 4.68 3.54 10.00
C ILE A 69 5.38 4.80 9.48
N CYS A 70 5.86 4.79 8.24
CA CYS A 70 6.52 5.94 7.63
C CYS A 70 5.55 7.12 7.52
N GLY A 71 4.33 6.90 7.05
CA GLY A 71 3.30 7.93 6.95
C GLY A 71 2.94 8.53 8.32
N ASP A 72 2.65 7.70 9.32
CA ASP A 72 2.36 8.15 10.69
C ASP A 72 3.51 8.97 11.29
N THR A 73 4.74 8.45 11.18
CA THR A 73 5.91 9.10 11.81
C THR A 73 6.39 10.33 11.06
N VAL A 74 6.42 10.33 9.73
CA VAL A 74 6.92 11.47 8.95
C VAL A 74 5.90 12.60 8.97
N LEU A 75 4.64 12.32 8.68
CA LEU A 75 3.60 13.34 8.60
C LEU A 75 3.23 13.90 9.98
N GLY A 76 3.15 13.03 10.99
CA GLY A 76 2.80 13.44 12.36
C GLY A 76 3.88 14.23 13.10
N ASN A 77 5.11 14.28 12.58
CA ASN A 77 6.23 15.00 13.20
C ASN A 77 6.68 16.25 12.42
N ILE A 78 5.91 16.69 11.42
CA ILE A 78 6.21 17.94 10.72
C ILE A 78 5.97 19.11 11.67
N ASP A 79 7.03 19.83 12.03
CA ASP A 79 6.95 21.02 12.86
C ASP A 79 7.35 22.28 12.07
N ILE A 80 6.34 23.04 11.64
CA ILE A 80 6.54 24.34 10.99
C ILE A 80 6.45 25.52 11.96
N ALA A 81 6.08 25.29 13.22
CA ALA A 81 5.78 26.36 14.18
C ALA A 81 6.98 27.32 14.41
N PRO A 82 8.24 26.85 14.48
CA PRO A 82 9.40 27.75 14.58
C PRO A 82 9.51 28.73 13.40
N TYR A 83 9.25 28.24 12.19
CA TYR A 83 9.34 29.05 10.96
C TYR A 83 8.15 30.01 10.84
N GLN A 84 6.94 29.55 11.17
CA GLN A 84 5.75 30.40 11.22
C GLN A 84 5.94 31.57 12.18
N GLN A 85 6.43 31.31 13.39
CA GLN A 85 6.70 32.36 14.38
C GLN A 85 7.75 33.36 13.87
N ALA A 86 8.81 32.88 13.24
CA ALA A 86 9.85 33.75 12.68
C ALA A 86 9.31 34.63 11.53
N ILE A 87 8.47 34.07 10.65
CA ILE A 87 7.83 34.81 9.55
C ILE A 87 6.90 35.89 10.11
N LEU A 88 6.08 35.58 11.12
CA LEU A 88 5.19 36.54 11.78
C LEU A 88 5.95 37.69 12.45
N LEU A 89 7.07 37.40 13.13
CA LEU A 89 7.92 38.43 13.75
C LEU A 89 8.58 39.36 12.71
N LEU A 90 8.89 38.81 11.54
CA LEU A 90 9.45 39.58 10.44
C LEU A 90 8.37 40.33 9.66
N ASP A 91 7.09 39.98 9.76
CA ASP A 91 6.00 40.66 9.07
C ASP A 91 5.63 42.02 9.67
N LYS A 92 6.50 43.01 9.42
CA LYS A 92 6.33 44.39 9.88
C LYS A 92 6.53 45.43 8.77
N PRO A 93 5.91 46.62 8.89
CA PRO A 93 6.15 47.73 7.97
C PRO A 93 7.61 48.18 8.03
N GLY A 94 8.22 48.46 6.86
CA GLY A 94 9.59 48.98 6.78
C GLY A 94 10.70 47.95 7.01
N ARG A 95 10.43 46.66 6.73
CA ARG A 95 11.44 45.58 6.75
C ARG A 95 12.72 45.97 6.02
N THR A 96 13.86 45.61 6.60
CA THR A 96 15.15 45.74 5.91
C THR A 96 15.28 44.70 4.79
N THR A 97 16.25 44.90 3.90
CA THR A 97 16.60 43.90 2.87
C THR A 97 17.02 42.57 3.49
N GLU A 98 17.69 42.60 4.63
CA GLU A 98 18.12 41.40 5.35
C GLU A 98 16.93 40.65 5.97
N GLU A 99 16.01 41.38 6.60
CA GLU A 99 14.77 40.81 7.16
C GLU A 99 13.88 40.21 6.07
N SER A 100 13.82 40.86 4.90
CA SER A 100 13.09 40.34 3.74
C SER A 100 13.71 39.05 3.20
N ARG A 101 15.05 38.97 3.16
CA ARG A 101 15.77 37.75 2.77
C ARG A 101 15.55 36.62 3.77
N ALA A 102 15.62 36.90 5.07
CA ALA A 102 15.37 35.91 6.12
C ALA A 102 13.93 35.36 6.05
N CYS A 103 12.94 36.21 5.79
CA CYS A 103 11.56 35.79 5.61
C CYS A 103 11.40 34.81 4.43
N LEU A 104 12.05 35.08 3.29
CA LEU A 104 12.05 34.18 2.14
C LEU A 104 12.73 32.85 2.45
N GLN A 105 13.84 32.87 3.19
CA GLN A 105 14.52 31.65 3.64
C GLN A 105 13.61 30.80 4.52
N TYR A 106 12.91 31.38 5.50
CA TYR A 106 11.99 30.60 6.34
C TYR A 106 10.81 30.01 5.53
N GLN A 107 10.32 30.71 4.51
CA GLN A 107 9.29 30.17 3.60
C GLN A 107 9.84 29.01 2.75
N GLU A 108 11.10 29.10 2.32
CA GLU A 108 11.80 28.03 1.60
C GLU A 108 11.98 26.81 2.51
N GLU A 109 12.39 27.00 3.77
CA GLU A 109 12.52 25.91 4.76
C GLU A 109 11.19 25.20 5.01
N VAL A 110 10.09 25.94 5.17
CA VAL A 110 8.74 25.33 5.28
C VAL A 110 8.42 24.50 4.04
N SER A 111 8.68 25.03 2.85
CA SER A 111 8.42 24.30 1.60
C SER A 111 9.26 23.04 1.49
N ASN A 112 10.52 23.10 1.90
CA ASN A 112 11.44 21.95 1.91
C ASN A 112 10.96 20.87 2.88
N LEU A 113 10.53 21.23 4.10
CA LEU A 113 9.99 20.27 5.06
C LEU A 113 8.80 19.49 4.50
N LEU A 114 7.86 20.17 3.84
CA LEU A 114 6.70 19.51 3.24
C LEU A 114 7.09 18.62 2.06
N CYS A 115 8.00 19.09 1.21
CA CYS A 115 8.52 18.33 0.08
C CYS A 115 9.28 17.07 0.53
N ASP A 116 10.12 17.19 1.55
CA ASP A 116 10.91 16.09 2.11
C ASP A 116 10.01 15.04 2.78
N ALA A 117 8.98 15.49 3.51
CA ALA A 117 7.97 14.62 4.07
C ALA A 117 7.22 13.85 2.97
N ALA A 118 6.76 14.56 1.94
CA ALA A 118 6.07 13.94 0.80
C ALA A 118 6.97 12.96 0.04
N ALA A 119 8.24 13.30 -0.21
CA ALA A 119 9.20 12.43 -0.87
C ALA A 119 9.45 11.14 -0.06
N SER A 120 9.52 11.25 1.26
CA SER A 120 9.74 10.10 2.16
C SER A 120 8.57 9.11 2.12
N VAL A 121 7.34 9.61 2.19
CA VAL A 121 6.14 8.75 2.10
C VAL A 121 5.98 8.18 0.70
N ARG A 122 6.17 8.98 -0.36
CA ARG A 122 6.13 8.51 -1.77
C ARG A 122 7.15 7.41 -2.05
N THR A 123 8.33 7.48 -1.45
CA THR A 123 9.32 6.38 -1.54
C THR A 123 8.75 5.07 -1.01
N SER A 124 8.01 5.12 0.09
CA SER A 124 7.36 3.93 0.68
C SER A 124 6.19 3.43 -0.18
N VAL A 125 5.43 4.34 -0.81
CA VAL A 125 4.39 3.97 -1.78
C VAL A 125 4.99 3.27 -3.01
N HIS A 126 6.08 3.81 -3.58
CA HIS A 126 6.75 3.18 -4.72
C HIS A 126 7.30 1.80 -4.40
N ALA A 127 7.81 1.59 -3.18
CA ALA A 127 8.23 0.26 -2.72
C ALA A 127 7.05 -0.71 -2.63
N LEU A 128 5.89 -0.24 -2.14
CA LEU A 128 4.66 -1.03 -2.10
C LEU A 128 4.16 -1.38 -3.51
N ASP A 129 4.13 -0.42 -4.43
CA ASP A 129 3.75 -0.65 -5.84
C ASP A 129 4.65 -1.68 -6.52
N ALA A 130 5.97 -1.60 -6.29
CA ALA A 130 6.91 -2.58 -6.83
C ALA A 130 6.64 -3.99 -6.27
N SER A 131 6.34 -4.11 -4.97
CA SER A 131 5.96 -5.38 -4.34
C SER A 131 4.64 -5.93 -4.91
N LEU A 132 3.63 -5.08 -5.11
CA LEU A 132 2.35 -5.46 -5.71
C LEU A 132 2.51 -5.95 -7.15
N LEU A 133 3.24 -5.21 -7.97
CA LEU A 133 3.52 -5.58 -9.35
C LEU A 133 4.28 -6.91 -9.42
N SER A 134 5.25 -7.13 -8.53
CA SER A 134 5.98 -8.39 -8.43
C SER A 134 5.07 -9.57 -8.09
N LEU A 135 4.10 -9.38 -7.19
CA LEU A 135 3.11 -10.40 -6.84
C LEU A 135 2.17 -10.70 -8.02
N GLU A 136 1.61 -9.65 -8.63
CA GLU A 136 0.65 -9.74 -9.73
C GLU A 136 1.24 -10.44 -10.97
N THR A 137 2.48 -10.08 -11.34
CA THR A 137 3.15 -10.62 -12.53
C THR A 137 3.77 -12.00 -12.35
N SER A 138 3.65 -12.59 -11.16
CA SER A 138 4.19 -13.94 -10.90
C SER A 138 3.46 -14.99 -11.73
N SER A 139 4.16 -15.69 -12.61
CA SER A 139 3.59 -16.83 -13.31
C SER A 139 3.50 -18.03 -12.38
N ILE A 140 2.39 -18.75 -12.45
CA ILE A 140 2.26 -20.08 -11.86
C ILE A 140 1.89 -21.02 -12.99
N ASP A 141 2.60 -22.15 -13.05
CA ASP A 141 2.43 -23.12 -14.12
C ASP A 141 0.97 -23.62 -14.18
N ASP A 142 0.49 -23.84 -15.39
CA ASP A 142 -0.86 -24.37 -15.60
C ASP A 142 -0.98 -25.77 -14.98
N VAL A 143 -1.91 -25.88 -14.04
CA VAL A 143 -2.20 -27.11 -13.30
C VAL A 143 -3.18 -28.04 -14.03
N LEU A 144 -3.76 -27.61 -15.16
CA LEU A 144 -4.75 -28.41 -15.91
C LEU A 144 -4.16 -29.70 -16.50
N ALA A 145 -2.96 -29.65 -17.06
CA ALA A 145 -2.28 -30.83 -17.59
C ALA A 145 -1.96 -31.87 -16.48
N PRO A 146 -1.37 -31.48 -15.33
CA PRO A 146 -1.21 -32.36 -14.18
C PRO A 146 -2.54 -32.95 -13.66
N ILE A 147 -3.60 -32.15 -13.58
CA ILE A 147 -4.94 -32.61 -13.20
C ILE A 147 -5.41 -33.73 -14.13
N ALA A 148 -5.30 -33.53 -15.45
CA ALA A 148 -5.72 -34.53 -16.44
C ALA A 148 -4.94 -35.84 -16.32
N GLU A 149 -3.63 -35.77 -16.07
CA GLU A 149 -2.80 -36.96 -15.83
C GLU A 149 -3.24 -37.73 -14.59
N LEU A 150 -3.48 -37.03 -13.48
CA LEU A 150 -3.93 -37.63 -12.23
C LEU A 150 -5.33 -38.25 -12.37
N GLN A 151 -6.24 -37.62 -13.13
CA GLN A 151 -7.55 -38.18 -13.44
C GLN A 151 -7.44 -39.51 -14.19
N ALA A 152 -6.59 -39.57 -15.23
CA ALA A 152 -6.35 -40.81 -15.97
C ALA A 152 -5.74 -41.92 -15.08
N ARG A 153 -4.82 -41.56 -14.18
CA ARG A 153 -4.25 -42.51 -13.22
C ARG A 153 -5.26 -43.00 -12.19
N LEU A 154 -6.23 -42.16 -11.81
CA LEU A 154 -7.29 -42.54 -10.87
C LEU A 154 -8.20 -43.65 -11.42
N GLU A 155 -8.42 -43.70 -12.73
CA GLU A 155 -9.27 -44.73 -13.39
C GLU A 155 -8.74 -46.15 -13.18
N THR A 156 -7.42 -46.29 -13.01
CA THR A 156 -6.74 -47.60 -12.86
C THR A 156 -6.22 -47.85 -11.45
N ALA A 157 -6.23 -46.84 -10.57
CA ALA A 157 -5.74 -46.96 -9.21
C ALA A 157 -6.76 -47.63 -8.28
N THR A 158 -6.26 -48.37 -7.28
CA THR A 158 -7.10 -49.01 -6.26
C THR A 158 -6.59 -48.77 -4.84
N GLY A 159 -7.46 -48.93 -3.84
CA GLY A 159 -7.10 -48.85 -2.43
C GLY A 159 -6.44 -47.52 -2.05
N ALA A 160 -5.35 -47.59 -1.27
CA ALA A 160 -4.64 -46.42 -0.75
C ALA A 160 -4.08 -45.51 -1.85
N GLN A 161 -3.75 -46.03 -3.03
CA GLN A 161 -3.24 -45.24 -4.15
C GLN A 161 -4.33 -44.36 -4.76
N ALA A 162 -5.55 -44.90 -4.94
CA ALA A 162 -6.68 -44.12 -5.43
C ALA A 162 -7.04 -42.99 -4.47
N GLN A 163 -6.95 -43.24 -3.15
CA GLN A 163 -7.20 -42.20 -2.15
C GLN A 163 -6.17 -41.06 -2.24
N ARG A 164 -4.87 -41.39 -2.31
CA ARG A 164 -3.82 -40.37 -2.48
C ARG A 164 -3.99 -39.51 -3.73
N ILE A 165 -4.44 -40.12 -4.84
CA ILE A 165 -4.71 -39.37 -6.08
C ILE A 165 -5.92 -38.43 -5.91
N ARG A 166 -6.98 -38.87 -5.21
CA ARG A 166 -8.12 -37.99 -4.90
C ARG A 166 -7.73 -36.81 -4.04
N ASP A 167 -6.96 -37.07 -2.98
CA ASP A 167 -6.48 -36.01 -2.08
C ASP A 167 -5.68 -34.97 -2.89
N CYS A 168 -4.80 -35.43 -3.79
CA CYS A 168 -4.03 -34.56 -4.68
C CYS A 168 -4.90 -33.80 -5.71
N LEU A 169 -5.97 -34.39 -6.24
CA LEU A 169 -6.90 -33.71 -7.13
C LEU A 169 -7.72 -32.62 -6.41
N ASP A 170 -8.10 -32.87 -5.16
CA ASP A 170 -8.81 -31.87 -4.34
C ASP A 170 -7.90 -30.68 -4.01
N ASP A 171 -6.62 -30.96 -3.74
CA ASP A 171 -5.56 -29.96 -3.59
C ASP A 171 -5.42 -29.07 -4.85
N PHE A 172 -5.38 -29.67 -6.04
CA PHE A 172 -5.31 -28.92 -7.31
C PHE A 172 -6.53 -28.06 -7.60
N ARG A 173 -7.73 -28.52 -7.22
CA ARG A 173 -8.95 -27.70 -7.35
C ARG A 173 -8.89 -26.44 -6.50
N GLY A 174 -8.21 -26.50 -5.34
CA GLY A 174 -7.92 -25.32 -4.54
C GLY A 174 -7.10 -24.29 -5.32
N ILE A 175 -6.04 -24.74 -5.99
CA ILE A 175 -5.10 -23.86 -6.74
C ILE A 175 -5.79 -23.12 -7.89
N LEU A 176 -6.84 -23.67 -8.50
CA LEU A 176 -7.63 -22.96 -9.53
C LEU A 176 -8.28 -21.66 -9.01
N GLY A 177 -8.47 -21.52 -7.69
CA GLY A 177 -8.98 -20.30 -7.05
C GLY A 177 -7.91 -19.27 -6.66
N MET A 178 -6.63 -19.59 -6.87
CA MET A 178 -5.52 -18.77 -6.42
C MET A 178 -5.41 -17.45 -7.17
N ASP A 179 -5.61 -17.43 -8.50
CA ASP A 179 -5.57 -16.18 -9.27
C ASP A 179 -6.61 -15.19 -8.79
N LYS A 180 -7.79 -15.68 -8.44
CA LYS A 180 -8.86 -14.87 -7.84
C LYS A 180 -8.45 -14.33 -6.47
N SER A 181 -7.84 -15.17 -5.63
CA SER A 181 -7.39 -14.77 -4.28
C SER A 181 -6.28 -13.72 -4.36
N ARG A 182 -5.32 -13.92 -5.27
CA ARG A 182 -4.25 -12.97 -5.55
C ARG A 182 -4.77 -11.64 -6.07
N ALA A 183 -5.63 -11.66 -7.10
CA ALA A 183 -6.20 -10.44 -7.67
C ALA A 183 -7.07 -9.69 -6.64
N GLY A 184 -7.82 -10.41 -5.81
CA GLY A 184 -8.57 -9.84 -4.70
C GLY A 184 -7.67 -9.19 -3.65
N TYR A 185 -6.59 -9.85 -3.25
CA TYR A 185 -5.60 -9.29 -2.33
C TYR A 185 -4.95 -8.01 -2.91
N VAL A 186 -4.44 -8.06 -4.14
CA VAL A 186 -3.85 -6.89 -4.82
C VAL A 186 -4.85 -5.74 -4.86
N HIS A 187 -6.10 -6.00 -5.25
CA HIS A 187 -7.15 -4.99 -5.31
C HIS A 187 -7.40 -4.30 -3.97
N GLU A 188 -7.45 -5.06 -2.87
CA GLU A 188 -7.67 -4.48 -1.54
C GLU A 188 -6.47 -3.66 -1.06
N VAL A 189 -5.23 -4.08 -1.34
CA VAL A 189 -4.03 -3.30 -1.01
C VAL A 189 -3.90 -2.03 -1.87
N SER A 190 -4.28 -2.09 -3.16
CA SER A 190 -4.24 -0.93 -4.06
C SER A 190 -5.12 0.24 -3.60
N LYS A 191 -6.12 0.00 -2.74
CA LYS A 191 -6.93 1.07 -2.14
C LYS A 191 -6.12 1.97 -1.20
N LEU A 192 -5.18 1.38 -0.45
CA LEU A 192 -4.23 2.14 0.37
C LEU A 192 -3.31 3.01 -0.51
N VAL A 193 -2.73 2.42 -1.55
CA VAL A 193 -1.90 3.15 -2.53
C VAL A 193 -2.67 4.33 -3.10
N PHE A 194 -3.92 4.09 -3.52
CA PHE A 194 -4.79 5.13 -4.05
C PHE A 194 -5.01 6.26 -3.05
N ALA A 195 -5.37 5.95 -1.79
CA ALA A 195 -5.63 6.96 -0.76
C ALA A 195 -4.40 7.85 -0.50
N VAL A 196 -3.20 7.26 -0.40
CA VAL A 196 -1.97 8.02 -0.15
C VAL A 196 -1.58 8.89 -1.35
N ASN A 197 -1.69 8.36 -2.58
CA ASN A 197 -1.41 9.17 -3.78
C ASN A 197 -2.44 10.29 -3.95
N TYR A 198 -3.72 10.01 -3.71
CA TYR A 198 -4.79 11.01 -3.75
C TYR A 198 -4.53 12.15 -2.76
N PHE A 199 -4.07 11.84 -1.54
CA PHE A 199 -3.63 12.88 -0.60
C PHE A 199 -2.55 13.80 -1.22
N PHE A 200 -1.45 13.23 -1.72
CA PHE A 200 -0.33 14.03 -2.23
C PHE A 200 -0.66 14.81 -3.50
N ASP A 201 -1.53 14.28 -4.35
CA ASP A 201 -1.93 14.93 -5.60
C ASP A 201 -2.85 16.13 -5.35
N ASN A 202 -3.56 16.18 -4.21
CA ASN A 202 -4.52 17.23 -3.90
C ASN A 202 -4.01 18.27 -2.88
N VAL A 203 -3.04 17.93 -2.04
CA VAL A 203 -2.64 18.79 -0.91
C VAL A 203 -1.38 19.62 -1.17
N LEU A 204 -0.52 19.20 -2.12
CA LEU A 204 0.72 19.93 -2.44
C LEU A 204 0.51 21.13 -3.38
N GLU A 205 -0.59 21.16 -4.13
CA GLU A 205 -0.91 22.21 -5.10
C GLU A 205 -2.04 23.11 -4.57
N GLY A 206 -1.69 23.97 -3.61
CA GLY A 206 -2.64 24.84 -2.91
C GLY A 206 -2.34 26.34 -3.02
N SER A 207 -2.62 27.06 -1.92
CA SER A 207 -2.44 28.51 -1.80
C SER A 207 -1.06 29.00 -2.29
N PRO A 208 -0.95 30.17 -2.96
CA PRO A 208 0.34 30.79 -3.26
C PRO A 208 1.06 31.27 -1.98
N ASP A 209 0.33 31.44 -0.88
CA ASP A 209 0.88 31.71 0.44
C ASP A 209 1.41 30.40 1.06
N VAL A 210 2.71 30.39 1.36
CA VAL A 210 3.41 29.21 1.89
C VAL A 210 2.89 28.80 3.26
N ILE A 211 2.53 29.76 4.12
CA ILE A 211 2.03 29.45 5.47
C ILE A 211 0.64 28.85 5.38
N GLN A 212 -0.25 29.46 4.59
CA GLN A 212 -1.59 28.91 4.36
C GLN A 212 -1.52 27.50 3.76
N ARG A 213 -0.64 27.29 2.75
CA ARG A 213 -0.43 25.97 2.15
C ARG A 213 0.08 24.95 3.17
N ALA A 214 1.00 25.36 4.05
CA ALA A 214 1.54 24.48 5.08
C ALA A 214 0.48 24.11 6.14
N GLU A 215 -0.38 25.05 6.53
CA GLU A 215 -1.50 24.79 7.44
C GLU A 215 -2.52 23.83 6.81
N ASP A 216 -2.87 24.04 5.54
CA ASP A 216 -3.75 23.12 4.81
C ASP A 216 -3.12 21.74 4.66
N PHE A 217 -1.81 21.67 4.41
CA PHE A 217 -1.08 20.42 4.36
C PHE A 217 -1.14 19.68 5.69
N LEU A 218 -0.81 20.32 6.80
CA LEU A 218 -0.80 19.70 8.12
C LEU A 218 -2.18 19.22 8.54
N ARG A 219 -3.21 20.02 8.29
CA ARG A 219 -4.60 19.65 8.57
C ARG A 219 -5.00 18.36 7.86
N HIS A 220 -4.69 18.24 6.57
CA HIS A 220 -5.00 17.03 5.82
C HIS A 220 -4.03 15.88 6.13
N ALA A 221 -2.81 16.19 6.57
CA ALA A 221 -1.84 15.19 6.99
C ALA A 221 -2.34 14.45 8.24
N ASP A 222 -2.97 15.16 9.19
CA ASP A 222 -3.62 14.54 10.34
C ASP A 222 -4.73 13.55 9.91
N GLU A 223 -5.53 13.89 8.90
CA GLU A 223 -6.55 12.98 8.34
C GLU A 223 -5.91 11.70 7.78
N LEU A 224 -4.79 11.83 7.06
CA LEU A 224 -4.06 10.67 6.54
C LEU A 224 -3.41 9.85 7.65
N VAL A 225 -2.85 10.50 8.66
CA VAL A 225 -2.26 9.84 9.82
C VAL A 225 -3.31 9.02 10.58
N ASP A 226 -4.50 9.58 10.81
CA ASP A 226 -5.60 8.86 11.46
C ASP A 226 -6.06 7.67 10.62
N TYR A 227 -6.22 7.85 9.31
CA TYR A 227 -6.50 6.76 8.36
C TYR A 227 -5.46 5.63 8.45
N LEU A 228 -4.17 5.98 8.48
CA LEU A 228 -3.09 4.99 8.56
C LEU A 228 -3.04 4.29 9.92
N ARG A 229 -3.34 4.99 11.03
CA ARG A 229 -3.41 4.41 12.38
C ARG A 229 -4.58 3.45 12.53
N GLU A 230 -5.74 3.81 11.98
CA GLU A 230 -6.90 2.91 11.92
C GLU A 230 -6.53 1.63 11.18
N LEU A 231 -5.91 1.78 10.01
CA LEU A 231 -5.45 0.64 9.21
C LEU A 231 -4.41 -0.19 9.98
N HIS A 232 -3.42 0.45 10.63
CA HIS A 232 -2.41 -0.22 11.45
C HIS A 232 -3.04 -1.11 12.53
N SER A 233 -4.07 -0.60 13.22
CA SER A 233 -4.76 -1.34 14.29
C SER A 233 -5.51 -2.57 13.78
N ALA A 234 -5.99 -2.50 12.54
CA ALA A 234 -6.74 -3.57 11.89
C ALA A 234 -5.82 -4.53 11.11
N TRP A 235 -4.62 -4.09 10.72
CA TRP A 235 -3.64 -4.87 9.98
C TRP A 235 -2.97 -5.91 10.87
N LYS A 236 -3.70 -6.99 11.15
CA LYS A 236 -3.13 -8.18 11.77
C LYS A 236 -2.25 -8.88 10.73
N SER A 237 -0.97 -9.02 11.09
CA SER A 237 -0.02 -9.96 10.48
C SER A 237 -0.22 -11.32 11.14
#